data_AF-A0A8C8AJH7-F1
#
_entry.id   AF-A0A8C8AJH7-F1
#
_cell.length_a   1.000
_cell.length_b   1.000
_cell.length_c   1.000
_cell.angle_alpha   90.00
_cell.angle_beta   90.00
_cell.angle_gamma   90.00
#
_symmetry.space_group_name_H-M   'P 1'
#
loop_
_entity.id
_entity.type
_entity.pdbx_description
1 polymer ?
#
loop_
_entity_poly.entity_id
_entity_poly.type
_entity_poly.pdbx_seq_one_letter_code
_entity_poly.pdbx_strand_id
1 'polypeptide(L)'
;IRLILFVPQDITYSISLEAVTTLIVFLSCQLFHKEILRESIIHKYLMHGRCLPYTSRLVKTLLYNFIRQERSPPPGTHVFQQQTDGGGLLYGIASGVATGLWTVFTLGGVGSKPTPQLEQCSPLANQSLLLLLVLANLTDSPDTPNPYRQAIMSFKNTQDSTAFSSSNPHAFQINFNSLYTALCEQQKSDQATLLLYMLLHQNGNVRTYVLARTDIENLVLPILEILYHVEERNSHHVYMALIILLILTEDDGFNRSIHEVILKNITWYAERVLTEISLGSLLILVVIRTIQYNMTRTRDKYLHTNCLAALANMSAQFRSLHQYAAQRIISLFSLLSKKHNKVLEQATQSLRGSLSSNDSPLPDYAQDLNVIEEVIRMMLEIINSCLTNSLHHNPNLVYALLYKRDLFEQFRTHPSFQDIMQNIDLVISFFSSRLEQAGAELSVERVLEIIKQGAVALPKDRLRKFPELKFKYVEEEQPEEFFIPYVWSLVYNSAVALYWNPHDIQLFTMDSG
;
A
#
# COMPACT_ATOMS: atom_id res chain seq x y z
N ILE A 1 25.50 -14.61 -11.23
CA ILE A 1 25.81 -14.15 -9.84
C ILE A 1 27.19 -13.50 -9.72
N ARG A 2 28.32 -14.22 -9.90
CA ARG A 2 29.67 -13.61 -9.67
C ARG A 2 29.93 -12.33 -10.49
N LEU A 3 29.46 -12.27 -11.74
CA LEU A 3 29.54 -11.05 -12.57
C LEU A 3 28.81 -9.85 -11.97
N ILE A 4 27.73 -10.07 -11.22
CA ILE A 4 26.99 -9.01 -10.53
C ILE A 4 27.75 -8.55 -9.27
N LEU A 5 28.48 -9.47 -8.60
CA LEU A 5 29.07 -9.23 -7.28
C LEU A 5 30.49 -8.66 -7.26
N PHE A 6 31.28 -8.99 -8.28
CA PHE A 6 32.73 -8.79 -8.26
C PHE A 6 33.22 -7.79 -9.31
N VAL A 7 32.33 -7.26 -10.14
CA VAL A 7 32.69 -6.35 -11.24
C VAL A 7 32.31 -4.91 -10.87
N PRO A 8 33.23 -3.93 -10.93
CA PRO A 8 32.94 -2.52 -10.59
C PRO A 8 31.93 -1.88 -11.55
N GLN A 9 30.81 -1.39 -11.01
CA GLN A 9 29.68 -0.87 -11.78
C GLN A 9 30.01 0.31 -12.69
N ASP A 10 30.90 1.21 -12.23
CA ASP A 10 31.20 2.46 -12.92
C ASP A 10 31.81 2.24 -14.32
N ILE A 11 32.36 1.05 -14.59
CA ILE A 11 32.98 0.68 -15.88
C ILE A 11 32.16 -0.41 -16.59
N THR A 12 31.29 -1.13 -15.88
CA THR A 12 30.63 -2.34 -16.40
C THR A 12 29.11 -2.32 -16.28
N TYR A 13 28.50 -1.13 -16.23
CA TYR A 13 27.05 -0.93 -16.15
C TYR A 13 26.27 -1.87 -17.10
N SER A 14 26.65 -1.92 -18.38
CA SER A 14 26.00 -2.77 -19.38
C SER A 14 26.16 -4.27 -19.09
N ILE A 15 27.31 -4.71 -18.58
CA ILE A 15 27.56 -6.11 -18.20
C ILE A 15 26.72 -6.46 -16.95
N SER A 16 26.63 -5.55 -15.98
CA SER A 16 25.81 -5.74 -14.79
C SER A 16 24.33 -5.81 -15.15
N LEU A 17 23.86 -4.94 -16.05
CA LEU A 17 22.50 -4.95 -16.57
C LEU A 17 22.21 -6.28 -17.28
N GLU A 18 23.06 -6.69 -18.22
CA GLU A 18 22.91 -7.95 -18.95
C GLU A 18 22.92 -9.17 -18.01
N ALA A 19 23.81 -9.18 -17.01
CA ALA A 19 23.89 -10.27 -16.04
C ALA A 19 22.64 -10.38 -15.15
N VAL A 20 22.04 -9.25 -14.76
CA VAL A 20 20.77 -9.20 -14.02
C VAL A 20 19.63 -9.68 -14.92
N THR A 21 19.52 -9.14 -16.13
CA THR A 21 18.50 -9.52 -17.12
C THR A 21 18.57 -11.01 -17.45
N THR A 22 19.77 -11.56 -17.65
CA THR A 22 19.98 -13.00 -17.92
C THR A 22 19.47 -13.87 -16.77
N LEU A 23 19.65 -13.47 -15.51
CA LEU A 23 19.11 -14.22 -14.37
C LEU A 23 17.58 -14.20 -14.34
N ILE A 24 16.95 -13.08 -14.69
CA ILE A 24 15.48 -13.00 -14.83
C ILE A 24 15.01 -13.97 -15.92
N VAL A 25 15.69 -14.00 -17.07
CA VAL A 25 15.38 -14.93 -18.16
C VAL A 25 15.53 -16.39 -17.73
N PHE A 26 16.57 -16.74 -16.96
CA PHE A 26 16.67 -18.09 -16.42
C PHE A 26 15.52 -18.44 -15.46
N LEU A 27 15.05 -17.48 -14.68
CA LEU A 27 13.95 -17.69 -13.73
C LEU A 27 12.56 -17.73 -14.40
N SER A 28 12.44 -17.26 -15.64
CA SER A 28 11.16 -17.06 -16.33
C SER A 28 10.40 -18.34 -16.68
N CYS A 29 10.98 -19.52 -16.41
CA CYS A 29 10.28 -20.80 -16.52
C CYS A 29 8.90 -20.80 -15.84
N GLN A 30 8.73 -20.03 -14.76
CA GLN A 30 7.46 -19.88 -14.04
C GLN A 30 6.35 -19.23 -14.89
N LEU A 31 6.67 -18.33 -15.84
CA LEU A 31 5.67 -17.67 -16.70
C LEU A 31 4.87 -18.65 -17.56
N PHE A 32 5.52 -19.74 -17.96
CA PHE A 32 4.99 -20.72 -18.92
C PHE A 32 4.25 -21.88 -18.24
N HIS A 33 4.05 -21.81 -16.92
CA HIS A 33 3.32 -22.81 -16.14
C HIS A 33 2.16 -22.15 -15.41
N LYS A 34 0.99 -22.78 -15.48
CA LYS A 34 -0.20 -22.34 -14.73
C LYS A 34 -0.04 -22.55 -13.22
N GLU A 35 0.63 -23.63 -12.83
CA GLU A 35 0.88 -23.97 -11.43
C GLU A 35 2.20 -23.37 -10.93
N ILE A 36 2.26 -23.11 -9.63
CA ILE A 36 3.48 -22.64 -8.98
C ILE A 36 4.53 -23.75 -8.97
N LEU A 37 5.69 -23.48 -9.56
CA LEU A 37 6.82 -24.39 -9.57
C LEU A 37 7.46 -24.43 -8.18
N ARG A 38 7.29 -25.56 -7.50
CA ARG A 38 7.95 -25.83 -6.20
C ARG A 38 9.40 -26.31 -6.37
N GLU A 39 9.69 -26.95 -7.50
CA GLU A 39 11.04 -27.41 -7.82
C GLU A 39 11.37 -27.10 -9.28
N SER A 40 12.52 -26.47 -9.51
CA SER A 40 13.18 -26.52 -10.81
C SER A 40 14.68 -26.67 -10.63
N ILE A 41 15.39 -27.10 -11.67
CA ILE A 41 16.85 -27.21 -11.67
C ILE A 41 17.48 -25.87 -11.26
N ILE A 42 16.94 -24.76 -11.78
CA ILE A 42 17.43 -23.41 -11.52
C ILE A 42 17.17 -23.01 -10.07
N HIS A 43 15.98 -23.31 -9.52
CA HIS A 43 15.68 -23.11 -8.10
C HIS A 43 16.69 -23.86 -7.23
N LYS A 44 16.94 -25.15 -7.48
CA LYS A 44 17.92 -25.96 -6.72
C LYS A 44 19.32 -25.37 -6.77
N TYR A 45 19.77 -24.86 -7.92
CA TYR A 45 21.08 -24.22 -8.04
C TYR A 45 21.18 -22.86 -7.33
N LEU A 46 20.10 -22.08 -7.28
CA LEU A 46 20.10 -20.74 -6.67
C LEU A 46 19.85 -20.77 -5.15
N MET A 47 19.08 -21.75 -4.68
CA MET A 47 18.63 -21.89 -3.29
C MET A 47 19.56 -22.80 -2.49
N HIS A 48 20.25 -23.76 -3.15
CA HIS A 48 21.15 -24.72 -2.51
C HIS A 48 22.56 -24.71 -3.10
N GLY A 49 23.49 -25.37 -2.41
CA GLY A 49 24.83 -25.65 -2.92
C GLY A 49 25.73 -24.42 -3.07
N ARG A 50 26.37 -24.26 -4.23
CA ARG A 50 27.48 -23.31 -4.44
C ARG A 50 27.06 -21.83 -4.47
N CYS A 51 25.77 -21.55 -4.66
CA CYS A 51 25.26 -20.18 -4.71
C CYS A 51 24.94 -19.60 -3.33
N LEU A 52 24.69 -20.46 -2.33
CA LEU A 52 24.28 -20.05 -0.99
C LEU A 52 25.22 -19.03 -0.31
N PRO A 53 26.56 -19.14 -0.41
CA PRO A 53 27.48 -18.15 0.17
C PRO A 53 27.38 -16.75 -0.47
N TYR A 54 26.76 -16.64 -1.65
CA TYR A 54 26.63 -15.40 -2.38
C TYR A 54 25.30 -14.68 -2.15
N THR A 55 24.33 -15.33 -1.51
CA THR A 55 22.95 -14.84 -1.39
C THR A 55 22.86 -13.46 -0.76
N SER A 56 23.41 -13.25 0.44
CA SER A 56 23.35 -11.95 1.12
C SER A 56 24.07 -10.86 0.36
N ARG A 57 25.19 -11.19 -0.29
CA ARG A 57 25.93 -10.24 -1.11
C ARG A 57 25.14 -9.87 -2.38
N LEU A 58 24.38 -10.81 -2.95
CA LEU A 58 23.50 -10.54 -4.09
C LEU A 58 22.34 -9.65 -3.69
N VAL A 59 21.60 -9.98 -2.63
CA VAL A 59 20.52 -9.13 -2.11
C VAL A 59 21.03 -7.73 -1.80
N LYS A 60 22.16 -7.62 -1.09
CA LYS A 60 22.83 -6.34 -0.82
C LYS A 60 23.11 -5.56 -2.11
N THR A 61 23.70 -6.21 -3.12
CA THR A 61 24.05 -5.55 -4.39
C THR A 61 22.82 -5.08 -5.17
N LEU A 62 21.77 -5.89 -5.23
CA LEU A 62 20.52 -5.53 -5.91
C LEU A 62 19.82 -4.35 -5.21
N LEU A 63 19.79 -4.34 -3.87
CA LEU A 63 19.30 -3.21 -3.10
C LEU A 63 20.16 -1.95 -3.30
N TYR A 64 21.49 -2.07 -3.39
CA TYR A 64 22.34 -0.92 -3.73
C TYR A 64 22.05 -0.35 -5.11
N ASN A 65 21.78 -1.19 -6.11
CA ASN A 65 21.40 -0.73 -7.45
C ASN A 65 20.09 0.06 -7.40
N PHE A 66 19.10 -0.45 -6.65
CA PHE A 66 17.86 0.25 -6.39
C PHE A 66 18.08 1.58 -5.66
N ILE A 67 18.99 1.63 -4.69
CA ILE A 67 19.29 2.86 -3.93
C ILE A 67 20.01 3.90 -4.78
N ARG A 68 21.00 3.48 -5.59
CA ARG A 68 21.85 4.41 -6.36
C ARG A 68 21.10 5.07 -7.53
N GLN A 69 20.07 4.40 -8.08
CA GLN A 69 19.32 4.88 -9.24
C GLN A 69 20.23 5.37 -10.38
N GLU A 70 21.31 4.63 -10.68
CA GLU A 70 22.29 5.07 -11.68
C GLU A 70 21.69 5.12 -13.08
N ARG A 71 21.91 6.26 -13.75
CA ARG A 71 21.48 6.46 -15.13
C ARG A 71 22.36 5.64 -16.07
N SER A 72 21.77 5.21 -17.20
CA SER A 72 22.53 4.55 -18.25
C SER A 72 23.64 5.49 -18.78
N PRO A 73 24.87 4.98 -18.97
CA PRO A 73 25.90 5.73 -19.69
C PRO A 73 25.41 6.12 -21.10
N PRO A 74 25.79 7.31 -21.61
CA PRO A 74 25.38 7.74 -22.93
C PRO A 74 25.93 6.79 -24.03
N PRO A 75 25.17 6.58 -25.13
CA PRO A 75 25.63 5.77 -26.24
C PRO A 75 26.89 6.42 -26.86
N GLY A 76 28.00 5.67 -26.91
CA GLY A 76 29.28 6.14 -27.45
C GLY A 76 30.42 6.27 -26.43
N THR A 77 30.14 6.12 -25.12
CA THR A 77 31.19 5.98 -24.09
C THR A 77 31.81 4.57 -24.19
N HIS A 78 32.62 4.34 -25.20
CA HIS A 78 33.39 3.10 -25.34
C HIS A 78 34.41 3.01 -24.18
N VAL A 79 34.28 1.94 -23.39
CA VAL A 79 35.15 1.59 -22.25
C VAL A 79 36.61 1.31 -22.68
N PHE A 80 36.86 1.09 -23.97
CA PHE A 80 38.21 1.03 -24.51
C PHE A 80 38.50 2.30 -25.30
N GLN A 81 39.35 3.15 -24.72
CA GLN A 81 40.03 4.21 -25.44
C GLN A 81 40.68 3.59 -26.69
N GLN A 82 40.30 4.04 -27.89
CA GLN A 82 41.02 3.69 -29.11
C GLN A 82 42.45 4.20 -28.95
N GLN A 83 43.37 3.31 -28.57
CA GLN A 83 44.77 3.53 -28.91
C GLN A 83 44.86 3.40 -30.42
N THR A 84 45.07 4.55 -31.05
CA THR A 84 45.56 4.66 -32.41
C THR A 84 46.92 4.00 -32.43
N ASP A 85 46.98 2.73 -32.85
CA ASP A 85 48.01 2.24 -33.79
C ASP A 85 47.80 0.76 -34.14
N GLY A 86 47.75 0.51 -35.45
CA GLY A 86 48.33 -0.68 -36.07
C GLY A 86 47.73 -2.06 -35.78
N GLY A 87 46.79 -2.48 -36.64
CA GLY A 87 46.76 -3.85 -37.19
C GLY A 87 46.31 -5.00 -36.28
N GLY A 88 45.05 -5.44 -36.46
CA GLY A 88 44.57 -6.71 -35.91
C GLY A 88 43.15 -7.07 -36.38
N LEU A 89 43.05 -7.76 -37.51
CA LEU A 89 41.82 -8.20 -38.21
C LEU A 89 41.02 -9.29 -37.45
N LEU A 90 40.96 -9.27 -36.11
CA LEU A 90 40.27 -10.32 -35.33
C LEU A 90 39.37 -9.81 -34.19
N TYR A 91 39.19 -8.50 -34.03
CA TYR A 91 38.30 -7.90 -33.02
C TYR A 91 36.93 -7.44 -33.57
N GLY A 92 36.45 -8.08 -34.65
CA GLY A 92 35.19 -7.72 -35.33
C GLY A 92 33.96 -8.57 -35.00
N ILE A 93 34.05 -9.60 -34.17
CA ILE A 93 32.95 -10.57 -33.96
C ILE A 93 32.30 -10.46 -32.57
N ALA A 94 32.98 -9.85 -31.58
CA ALA A 94 32.43 -9.68 -30.24
C ALA A 94 31.68 -8.35 -30.01
N SER A 95 31.81 -7.36 -30.92
CA SER A 95 31.11 -6.07 -30.80
C SER A 95 29.81 -5.98 -31.62
N GLY A 96 29.51 -6.97 -32.46
CA GLY A 96 28.36 -6.94 -33.38
C GLY A 96 26.99 -7.27 -32.78
N VAL A 97 26.95 -7.83 -31.56
CA VAL A 97 25.68 -8.22 -30.89
C VAL A 97 25.11 -7.13 -29.98
N ALA A 98 25.94 -6.20 -29.49
CA ALA A 98 25.49 -5.14 -28.59
C ALA A 98 24.97 -3.89 -29.31
N THR A 99 25.42 -3.63 -30.54
CA THR A 99 24.99 -2.48 -31.34
C THR A 99 23.74 -2.74 -32.18
N GLY A 100 23.47 -3.99 -32.56
CA GLY A 100 22.31 -4.33 -33.40
C GLY A 100 20.94 -4.15 -32.74
N LEU A 101 20.86 -4.18 -31.41
CA LEU A 101 19.59 -4.06 -30.67
C LEU A 101 19.14 -2.61 -30.48
N TRP A 102 20.05 -1.63 -30.53
CA TRP A 102 19.69 -0.22 -30.39
C TRP A 102 19.19 0.42 -31.69
N THR A 103 19.66 -0.04 -32.86
CA THR A 103 19.25 0.53 -34.16
C THR A 103 17.81 0.18 -34.54
N VAL A 104 17.26 -0.93 -34.01
CA VAL A 104 15.86 -1.32 -34.26
C VAL A 104 14.85 -0.42 -33.53
N PHE A 105 15.27 0.31 -32.48
CA PHE A 105 14.40 1.25 -31.76
C PHE A 105 14.23 2.61 -32.44
N THR A 106 15.01 2.93 -33.47
CA THR A 106 14.92 4.23 -34.18
C THR A 106 14.20 4.18 -35.54
N LEU A 107 13.70 3.01 -35.98
CA LEU A 107 13.13 2.86 -37.33
C LEU A 107 11.83 2.05 -37.44
N GLY A 108 11.16 1.76 -36.33
CA GLY A 108 9.88 1.04 -36.33
C GLY A 108 8.78 1.82 -35.59
N GLY A 109 8.13 2.77 -36.27
CA GLY A 109 6.96 3.46 -35.72
C GLY A 109 6.72 4.86 -36.26
N VAL A 110 6.29 4.96 -37.52
CA VAL A 110 5.69 6.19 -38.04
C VAL A 110 4.36 6.39 -37.31
N GLY A 111 4.29 7.31 -36.35
CA GLY A 111 3.00 7.90 -35.94
C GLY A 111 2.64 8.00 -34.46
N SER A 112 3.47 7.58 -33.50
CA SER A 112 3.19 7.83 -32.07
C SER A 112 4.12 8.92 -31.52
N LYS A 113 3.52 10.02 -31.04
CA LYS A 113 4.24 11.04 -30.26
C LYS A 113 4.91 10.35 -29.06
N PRO A 114 6.19 10.67 -28.74
CA PRO A 114 6.82 10.14 -27.54
C PRO A 114 6.10 10.70 -26.30
N THR A 115 5.58 9.80 -25.47
CA THR A 115 5.08 10.12 -24.13
C THR A 115 6.28 10.59 -23.28
N PRO A 116 6.19 11.71 -22.53
CA PRO A 116 7.31 12.27 -21.76
C PRO A 116 7.76 11.42 -20.53
N GLN A 117 7.35 10.15 -20.42
CA GLN A 117 7.69 9.26 -19.30
C GLN A 117 9.01 8.49 -19.47
N LEU A 118 9.64 8.53 -20.65
CA LEU A 118 10.90 7.82 -20.92
C LEU A 118 12.17 8.54 -20.41
N GLU A 119 12.06 9.71 -19.79
CA GLU A 119 13.20 10.60 -19.49
C GLU A 119 13.95 10.29 -18.16
N GLN A 120 13.59 9.26 -17.39
CA GLN A 120 14.25 8.95 -16.11
C GLN A 120 14.55 7.45 -15.87
N CYS A 121 14.82 6.66 -16.90
CA CYS A 121 15.09 5.24 -16.68
C CYS A 121 16.52 5.00 -16.14
N SER A 122 16.59 4.51 -14.91
CA SER A 122 17.75 3.79 -14.36
C SER A 122 17.50 2.28 -14.53
N PRO A 123 17.69 1.71 -15.74
CA PRO A 123 17.22 0.36 -16.05
C PRO A 123 17.90 -0.72 -15.19
N LEU A 124 19.15 -0.50 -14.76
CA LEU A 124 19.81 -1.42 -13.83
C LEU A 124 19.12 -1.44 -12.47
N ALA A 125 18.68 -0.29 -11.95
CA ALA A 125 17.96 -0.21 -10.69
C ALA A 125 16.63 -0.96 -10.77
N ASN A 126 15.84 -0.71 -11.82
CA ASN A 126 14.57 -1.38 -12.06
C ASN A 126 14.72 -2.90 -12.25
N GLN A 127 15.64 -3.34 -13.13
CA GLN A 127 15.89 -4.76 -13.34
C GLN A 127 16.43 -5.45 -12.08
N SER A 128 17.25 -4.76 -11.29
CA SER A 128 17.75 -5.30 -10.02
C SER A 128 16.63 -5.47 -9.00
N LEU A 129 15.70 -4.53 -8.95
CA LEU A 129 14.51 -4.62 -8.10
C LEU A 129 13.61 -5.77 -8.53
N LEU A 130 13.32 -5.89 -9.82
CA LEU A 130 12.54 -7.01 -10.37
C LEU A 130 13.18 -8.36 -10.06
N LEU A 131 14.48 -8.51 -10.27
CA LEU A 131 15.21 -9.73 -9.93
C LEU A 131 15.15 -10.01 -8.41
N LEU A 132 15.30 -8.98 -7.57
CA LEU A 132 15.20 -9.13 -6.13
C LEU A 132 13.82 -9.65 -5.70
N LEU A 133 12.75 -9.08 -6.26
CA LEU A 133 11.38 -9.50 -5.99
C LEU A 133 11.14 -10.95 -6.43
N VAL A 134 11.64 -11.36 -7.60
CA VAL A 134 11.57 -12.76 -8.06
C VAL A 134 12.30 -13.69 -7.09
N LEU A 135 13.55 -13.36 -6.73
CA LEU A 135 14.37 -14.19 -5.83
C LEU A 135 13.75 -14.34 -4.44
N ALA A 136 13.18 -13.26 -3.89
CA ALA A 136 12.56 -13.27 -2.57
C ALA A 136 11.22 -14.02 -2.53
N ASN A 137 10.56 -14.16 -3.68
CA ASN A 137 9.29 -14.88 -3.82
C ASN A 137 9.44 -16.28 -4.43
N LEU A 138 10.67 -16.80 -4.54
CA LEU A 138 10.86 -18.24 -4.79
C LEU A 138 10.26 -19.04 -3.63
N THR A 139 9.60 -20.14 -3.98
CA THR A 139 8.96 -21.06 -3.04
C THR A 139 9.98 -21.65 -2.06
N ASP A 140 9.55 -21.82 -0.81
CA ASP A 140 10.34 -22.50 0.20
C ASP A 140 10.46 -24.00 -0.14
N SER A 141 11.61 -24.60 0.18
CA SER A 141 11.75 -26.06 0.17
C SER A 141 11.33 -26.61 1.54
N PRO A 142 10.78 -27.84 1.63
CA PRO A 142 10.24 -28.40 2.87
C PRO A 142 11.18 -28.31 4.08
N ASP A 143 12.48 -28.46 3.85
CA ASP A 143 13.50 -28.49 4.91
C ASP A 143 14.37 -27.22 4.96
N THR A 144 14.24 -26.31 3.98
CA THR A 144 15.09 -25.12 3.89
C THR A 144 14.29 -23.90 3.39
N PRO A 145 14.12 -22.87 4.22
CA PRO A 145 13.46 -21.62 3.81
C PRO A 145 14.30 -20.86 2.79
N ASN A 146 13.66 -19.95 2.05
CA ASN A 146 14.27 -19.15 1.02
C ASN A 146 15.40 -18.26 1.57
N PRO A 147 16.68 -18.49 1.16
CA PRO A 147 17.82 -17.75 1.70
C PRO A 147 17.83 -16.27 1.28
N TYR A 148 17.21 -15.92 0.14
CA TYR A 148 17.07 -14.52 -0.30
C TYR A 148 16.05 -13.77 0.58
N ARG A 149 14.92 -14.42 0.90
CA ARG A 149 13.93 -13.91 1.85
C ARG A 149 14.52 -13.76 3.25
N GLN A 150 15.30 -14.74 3.71
CA GLN A 150 16.02 -14.64 4.99
C GLN A 150 17.02 -13.48 5.02
N ALA A 151 17.71 -13.22 3.91
CA ALA A 151 18.61 -12.08 3.80
C ALA A 151 17.85 -10.73 3.88
N ILE A 152 16.65 -10.63 3.28
CA ILE A 152 15.77 -9.45 3.40
C ILE A 152 15.30 -9.25 4.86
N MET A 153 14.92 -10.34 5.54
CA MET A 153 14.46 -10.31 6.93
C MET A 153 15.54 -9.89 7.94
N SER A 154 16.82 -10.11 7.62
CA SER A 154 17.91 -10.06 8.60
C SER A 154 18.89 -8.90 8.48
N PHE A 155 18.84 -8.12 7.40
CA PHE A 155 19.77 -6.99 7.25
C PHE A 155 19.48 -5.85 8.23
N LYS A 156 20.54 -5.14 8.62
CA LYS A 156 20.54 -4.08 9.64
C LYS A 156 21.03 -2.74 9.10
N ASN A 157 20.85 -1.68 9.88
CA ASN A 157 21.35 -0.36 9.51
C ASN A 157 22.88 -0.34 9.63
N THR A 158 23.56 0.37 8.72
CA THR A 158 25.01 0.63 8.82
C THR A 158 25.42 1.35 10.10
N GLN A 159 24.49 2.08 10.73
CA GLN A 159 24.73 2.80 11.98
C GLN A 159 24.54 1.92 13.22
N ASP A 160 23.99 0.71 13.09
CA ASP A 160 23.83 -0.20 14.22
C ASP A 160 25.19 -0.77 14.60
N SER A 161 25.74 -0.30 15.72
CA SER A 161 27.03 -0.75 16.27
C SER A 161 26.98 -2.17 16.85
N THR A 162 25.80 -2.80 16.90
CA THR A 162 25.67 -4.19 17.36
C THR A 162 26.47 -5.09 16.44
N ALA A 163 27.53 -5.70 16.95
CA ALA A 163 28.30 -6.70 16.20
C ALA A 163 27.34 -7.77 15.66
N PHE A 164 27.55 -8.22 14.42
CA PHE A 164 26.85 -9.39 13.92
C PHE A 164 27.14 -10.54 14.88
N SER A 165 26.09 -11.15 15.45
CA SER A 165 26.28 -12.46 16.07
C SER A 165 26.73 -13.40 14.97
N SER A 166 27.80 -14.17 15.20
CA SER A 166 28.39 -15.11 14.23
C SER A 166 27.44 -16.24 13.78
N SER A 167 26.16 -16.18 14.16
CA SER A 167 25.14 -17.20 13.97
C SER A 167 24.27 -17.00 12.73
N ASN A 168 24.16 -15.79 12.16
CA ASN A 168 23.29 -15.55 11.00
C ASN A 168 24.10 -15.40 9.70
N PRO A 169 24.20 -16.45 8.85
CA PRO A 169 24.93 -16.39 7.59
C PRO A 169 24.29 -15.45 6.57
N HIS A 170 23.05 -15.03 6.80
CA HIS A 170 22.29 -14.20 5.88
C HIS A 170 22.39 -12.68 6.17
N ALA A 171 22.97 -12.29 7.30
CA ALA A 171 22.97 -10.91 7.75
C ALA A 171 24.00 -10.01 7.04
N PHE A 172 23.60 -8.78 6.71
CA PHE A 172 24.47 -7.73 6.20
C PHE A 172 23.95 -6.35 6.60
N GLN A 173 24.68 -5.28 6.27
CA GLN A 173 24.31 -3.89 6.57
C GLN A 173 24.03 -3.08 5.30
N ILE A 174 23.02 -2.22 5.38
CA ILE A 174 22.64 -1.18 4.40
C ILE A 174 22.37 0.14 5.13
N ASN A 175 22.64 1.27 4.47
CA ASN A 175 22.27 2.57 5.00
C ASN A 175 20.75 2.76 4.88
N PHE A 176 20.05 2.79 6.02
CA PHE A 176 18.60 2.89 6.03
C PHE A 176 18.08 4.24 5.54
N ASN A 177 18.84 5.32 5.72
CA ASN A 177 18.45 6.63 5.20
C ASN A 177 18.42 6.63 3.66
N SER A 178 19.47 6.11 3.03
CA SER A 178 19.51 5.99 1.56
C SER A 178 18.41 5.06 1.03
N LEU A 179 18.14 3.94 1.71
CA LEU A 179 17.03 3.05 1.35
C LEU A 179 15.67 3.75 1.48
N TYR A 180 15.44 4.46 2.58
CA TYR A 180 14.20 5.21 2.81
C TYR A 180 13.97 6.29 1.75
N THR A 181 15.00 7.08 1.43
CA THR A 181 14.92 8.11 0.38
C THR A 181 14.58 7.48 -0.97
N ALA A 182 15.24 6.39 -1.35
CA ALA A 182 14.95 5.69 -2.61
C ALA A 182 13.52 5.13 -2.64
N LEU A 183 13.02 4.58 -1.52
CA LEU A 183 11.63 4.12 -1.42
C LEU A 183 10.64 5.29 -1.61
N CYS A 184 10.87 6.44 -0.97
CA CYS A 184 10.01 7.61 -1.13
C CYS A 184 9.98 8.12 -2.58
N GLU A 185 11.14 8.25 -3.21
CA GLU A 185 11.26 8.75 -4.59
C GLU A 185 10.62 7.83 -5.63
N GLN A 186 10.70 6.50 -5.40
CA GLN A 186 10.21 5.48 -6.33
C GLN A 186 8.80 4.99 -6.02
N GLN A 187 8.13 5.50 -4.97
CA GLN A 187 6.87 4.93 -4.45
C GLN A 187 5.69 4.94 -5.44
N LYS A 188 5.80 5.67 -6.56
CA LYS A 188 4.80 5.63 -7.64
C LYS A 188 4.82 4.33 -8.45
N SER A 189 5.91 3.56 -8.36
CA SER A 189 6.08 2.26 -9.04
C SER A 189 5.50 1.12 -8.20
N ASP A 190 4.87 0.17 -8.87
CA ASP A 190 4.37 -1.08 -8.30
C ASP A 190 5.48 -1.89 -7.63
N GLN A 191 6.64 -2.01 -8.29
CA GLN A 191 7.78 -2.76 -7.79
C GLN A 191 8.31 -2.17 -6.48
N ALA A 192 8.42 -0.84 -6.41
CA ALA A 192 8.87 -0.14 -5.20
C ALA A 192 7.85 -0.29 -4.07
N THR A 193 6.55 -0.24 -4.39
CA THR A 193 5.46 -0.46 -3.44
C THR A 193 5.52 -1.88 -2.87
N LEU A 194 5.73 -2.90 -3.70
CA LEU A 194 5.87 -4.28 -3.25
C LEU A 194 7.12 -4.49 -2.39
N LEU A 195 8.25 -3.86 -2.76
CA LEU A 195 9.45 -3.88 -1.91
C LEU A 195 9.19 -3.25 -0.54
N LEU A 196 8.51 -2.09 -0.51
CA LEU A 196 8.15 -1.43 0.75
C LEU A 196 7.31 -2.35 1.63
N TYR A 197 6.29 -3.00 1.06
CA TYR A 197 5.50 -4.01 1.76
C TYR A 197 6.38 -5.11 2.35
N MET A 198 7.24 -5.75 1.54
CA MET A 198 8.11 -6.84 2.01
C MET A 198 9.01 -6.38 3.15
N LEU A 199 9.57 -5.17 3.06
CA LEU A 199 10.45 -4.62 4.09
C LEU A 199 9.70 -4.30 5.39
N LEU A 200 8.52 -3.70 5.31
CA LEU A 200 7.71 -3.37 6.49
C LEU A 200 7.16 -4.63 7.18
N HIS A 201 6.74 -5.63 6.39
CA HIS A 201 6.19 -6.87 6.91
C HIS A 201 7.29 -7.77 7.50
N GLN A 202 8.39 -7.96 6.77
CA GLN A 202 9.37 -9.01 7.06
C GLN A 202 10.63 -8.53 7.80
N ASN A 203 11.00 -7.25 7.70
CA ASN A 203 12.20 -6.70 8.36
C ASN A 203 11.82 -5.71 9.48
N GLY A 204 11.78 -6.20 10.71
CA GLY A 204 11.44 -5.40 11.88
C GLY A 204 12.37 -4.19 12.12
N ASN A 205 13.63 -4.25 11.70
CA ASN A 205 14.57 -3.13 11.83
C ASN A 205 14.17 -1.99 10.88
N VAL A 206 13.86 -2.32 9.63
CA VAL A 206 13.41 -1.33 8.63
C VAL A 206 12.05 -0.75 9.05
N ARG A 207 11.10 -1.58 9.48
CA ARG A 207 9.81 -1.10 10.00
C ARG A 207 9.98 -0.09 11.13
N THR A 208 10.81 -0.42 12.13
CA THR A 208 11.08 0.48 13.26
C THR A 208 11.72 1.79 12.79
N TYR A 209 12.66 1.71 11.83
CA TYR A 209 13.29 2.90 11.26
C TYR A 209 12.29 3.80 10.52
N VAL A 210 11.41 3.23 9.69
CA VAL A 210 10.38 3.96 8.95
C VAL A 210 9.41 4.66 9.90
N LEU A 211 8.92 3.95 10.93
CA LEU A 211 8.00 4.51 11.92
C LEU A 211 8.64 5.64 12.77
N ALA A 212 9.96 5.68 12.89
CA ALA A 212 10.69 6.72 13.61
C ALA A 212 10.99 7.97 12.76
N ARG A 213 10.62 8.01 11.47
CA ARG A 213 10.88 9.14 10.58
C ARG A 213 9.96 10.32 10.85
N THR A 214 10.51 11.52 10.77
CA THR A 214 9.76 12.79 10.91
C THR A 214 9.20 13.30 9.59
N ASP A 215 9.70 12.79 8.46
CA ASP A 215 9.36 13.16 7.08
C ASP A 215 8.53 12.05 6.40
N ILE A 216 7.63 11.44 7.17
CA ILE A 216 6.82 10.27 6.76
C ILE A 216 5.82 10.61 5.65
N GLU A 217 5.47 11.88 5.48
CA GLU A 217 4.63 12.37 4.39
C GLU A 217 5.20 12.08 3.01
N ASN A 218 6.54 12.06 2.87
CA ASN A 218 7.20 11.72 1.60
C ASN A 218 6.92 10.28 1.16
N LEU A 219 6.63 9.39 2.12
CA LEU A 219 6.28 8.00 1.87
C LEU A 219 4.76 7.82 1.75
N VAL A 220 4.00 8.41 2.67
CA VAL A 220 2.54 8.21 2.76
C VAL A 220 1.79 8.92 1.64
N LEU A 221 2.22 10.12 1.21
CA LEU A 221 1.49 10.87 0.18
C LEU A 221 1.39 10.13 -1.16
N PRO A 222 2.47 9.57 -1.73
CA PRO A 222 2.37 8.75 -2.94
C PRO A 222 1.44 7.54 -2.76
N ILE A 223 1.42 6.91 -1.58
CA ILE A 223 0.52 5.78 -1.28
C ILE A 223 -0.94 6.23 -1.28
N LEU A 224 -1.24 7.40 -0.70
CA LEU A 224 -2.58 7.98 -0.75
C LEU A 224 -3.00 8.34 -2.17
N GLU A 225 -2.07 8.83 -3.00
CA GLU A 225 -2.33 9.14 -4.41
C GLU A 225 -2.65 7.87 -5.22
N ILE A 226 -1.99 6.73 -4.93
CA ILE A 226 -2.33 5.41 -5.51
C ILE A 226 -3.77 5.02 -5.17
N LEU A 227 -4.15 5.09 -3.89
CA LEU A 227 -5.51 4.73 -3.45
C LEU A 227 -6.58 5.69 -3.95
N TYR A 228 -6.25 6.97 -4.12
CA TYR A 228 -7.16 7.97 -4.64
C TYR A 228 -7.53 7.71 -6.12
N HIS A 229 -6.55 7.25 -6.92
CA HIS A 229 -6.71 6.90 -8.33
C HIS A 229 -6.95 5.38 -8.54
N VAL A 230 -7.67 4.73 -7.63
CA VAL A 230 -7.95 3.28 -7.67
C VAL A 230 -8.48 2.76 -9.02
N GLU A 231 -9.18 3.60 -9.79
CA GLU A 231 -9.74 3.23 -11.11
C GLU A 231 -8.72 3.22 -12.25
N GLU A 232 -7.56 3.83 -12.06
CA GLU A 232 -6.47 3.91 -13.05
C GLU A 232 -5.31 2.96 -12.71
N ARG A 233 -5.43 2.20 -11.62
CA ARG A 233 -4.36 1.38 -11.05
C ARG A 233 -4.72 -0.09 -11.09
N ASN A 234 -3.69 -0.93 -11.18
CA ASN A 234 -3.83 -2.36 -11.02
C ASN A 234 -4.39 -2.66 -9.62
N SER A 235 -5.39 -3.55 -9.54
CA SER A 235 -5.94 -4.07 -8.28
C SER A 235 -4.87 -4.54 -7.29
N HIS A 236 -3.83 -5.24 -7.76
CA HIS A 236 -2.72 -5.71 -6.93
C HIS A 236 -1.92 -4.54 -6.34
N HIS A 237 -1.69 -3.47 -7.11
CA HIS A 237 -0.99 -2.28 -6.62
C HIS A 237 -1.80 -1.57 -5.54
N VAL A 238 -3.12 -1.48 -5.73
CA VAL A 238 -4.07 -0.92 -4.76
C VAL A 238 -4.05 -1.75 -3.46
N TYR A 239 -4.06 -3.08 -3.55
CA TYR A 239 -3.96 -3.95 -2.37
C TYR A 239 -2.64 -3.73 -1.62
N MET A 240 -1.50 -3.66 -2.32
CA MET A 240 -0.22 -3.42 -1.65
C MET A 240 -0.20 -2.06 -0.94
N ALA A 241 -0.68 -1.00 -1.59
CA ALA A 241 -0.80 0.32 -0.99
C ALA A 241 -1.66 0.30 0.29
N LEU A 242 -2.79 -0.40 0.25
CA LEU A 242 -3.69 -0.51 1.39
C LEU A 242 -3.11 -1.34 2.54
N ILE A 243 -2.44 -2.46 2.24
CA ILE A 243 -1.76 -3.29 3.25
C ILE A 243 -0.64 -2.49 3.92
N ILE A 244 0.10 -1.69 3.17
CA ILE A 244 1.14 -0.81 3.75
C ILE A 244 0.52 0.19 4.72
N LEU A 245 -0.61 0.83 4.37
CA LEU A 245 -1.32 1.70 5.32
C LEU A 245 -1.82 0.92 6.54
N LEU A 246 -2.31 -0.31 6.37
CA LEU A 246 -2.73 -1.13 7.50
C LEU A 246 -1.56 -1.40 8.44
N ILE A 247 -0.40 -1.83 7.91
CA ILE A 247 0.81 -2.09 8.72
C ILE A 247 1.30 -0.82 9.43
N LEU A 248 1.28 0.34 8.76
CA LEU A 248 1.69 1.60 9.37
C LEU A 248 0.74 2.04 10.49
N THR A 249 -0.58 1.88 10.27
CA THR A 249 -1.60 2.27 11.26
C THR A 249 -1.66 1.34 12.48
N GLU A 250 -1.00 0.18 12.47
CA GLU A 250 -0.84 -0.65 13.68
C GLU A 250 -0.14 0.11 14.83
N ASP A 251 0.72 1.07 14.51
CA ASP A 251 1.50 1.84 15.48
C ASP A 251 0.78 3.12 15.95
N ASP A 252 0.64 3.28 17.27
CA ASP A 252 0.02 4.45 17.87
C ASP A 252 0.84 5.74 17.72
N GLY A 253 2.16 5.64 17.66
CA GLY A 253 3.06 6.77 17.45
C GLY A 253 2.86 7.35 16.05
N PHE A 254 2.81 6.49 15.04
CA PHE A 254 2.45 6.85 13.67
C PHE A 254 1.08 7.53 13.64
N ASN A 255 0.03 6.89 14.18
CA ASN A 255 -1.32 7.43 14.15
C ASN A 255 -1.44 8.82 14.79
N ARG A 256 -0.66 9.09 15.84
CA ARG A 256 -0.61 10.41 16.48
C ARG A 256 0.17 11.43 15.63
N SER A 257 1.35 11.07 15.16
CA SER A 257 2.28 11.98 14.47
C SER A 257 1.72 12.49 13.15
N ILE A 258 1.02 11.66 12.37
CA ILE A 258 0.47 12.07 11.07
C ILE A 258 -0.59 13.18 11.18
N HIS A 259 -1.24 13.34 12.33
CA HIS A 259 -2.18 14.45 12.56
C HIS A 259 -1.47 15.79 12.83
N GLU A 260 -0.18 15.76 13.14
CA GLU A 260 0.65 16.95 13.40
C GLU A 260 1.38 17.43 12.13
N VAL A 261 1.53 16.56 11.13
CA VAL A 261 2.12 16.90 9.83
C VAL A 261 1.12 17.67 8.98
N ILE A 262 1.35 18.98 8.79
CA ILE A 262 0.48 19.86 8.01
C ILE A 262 0.95 19.95 6.56
N LEU A 263 0.06 19.60 5.65
CA LEU A 263 0.27 19.65 4.21
C LEU A 263 -0.39 20.89 3.63
N LYS A 264 0.26 21.46 2.61
CA LYS A 264 -0.23 22.65 1.92
C LYS A 264 -0.51 22.33 0.45
N ASN A 265 -1.64 22.84 -0.04
CA ASN A 265 -2.03 22.81 -1.46
C ASN A 265 -2.01 21.40 -2.08
N ILE A 266 -2.92 20.53 -1.63
CA ILE A 266 -3.09 19.22 -2.28
C ILE A 266 -3.78 19.41 -3.63
N THR A 267 -3.06 19.16 -4.73
CA THR A 267 -3.53 19.45 -6.09
C THR A 267 -4.29 18.32 -6.76
N TRP A 268 -4.09 17.07 -6.32
CA TRP A 268 -4.70 15.89 -6.95
C TRP A 268 -6.07 15.52 -6.34
N TYR A 269 -6.42 16.07 -5.18
CA TYR A 269 -7.73 15.81 -4.56
C TYR A 269 -8.81 16.72 -5.18
N ALA A 270 -9.75 16.13 -5.92
CA ALA A 270 -10.64 16.86 -6.82
C ALA A 270 -11.98 17.28 -6.18
N GLU A 271 -12.47 16.56 -5.16
CA GLU A 271 -13.80 16.84 -4.59
C GLU A 271 -13.86 18.14 -3.79
N ARG A 272 -12.71 18.67 -3.36
CA ARG A 272 -12.61 19.93 -2.62
C ARG A 272 -11.20 20.48 -2.71
N VAL A 273 -11.06 21.80 -2.87
CA VAL A 273 -9.76 22.47 -2.72
C VAL A 273 -9.29 22.35 -1.27
N LEU A 274 -8.14 21.70 -1.07
CA LEU A 274 -7.51 21.50 0.24
C LEU A 274 -6.26 22.39 0.35
N THR A 275 -6.43 23.61 0.88
CA THR A 275 -5.32 24.56 1.05
C THR A 275 -4.37 24.16 2.17
N GLU A 276 -4.92 23.72 3.31
CA GLU A 276 -4.17 23.28 4.47
C GLU A 276 -4.90 22.12 5.16
N ILE A 277 -4.23 20.98 5.31
CA ILE A 277 -4.81 19.77 5.91
C ILE A 277 -3.71 18.92 6.55
N SER A 278 -3.99 18.27 7.69
CA SER A 278 -3.05 17.30 8.24
C SER A 278 -2.99 16.02 7.40
N LEU A 279 -1.83 15.38 7.34
CA LEU A 279 -1.65 14.10 6.65
C LEU A 279 -2.67 13.05 7.15
N GLY A 280 -2.90 12.99 8.47
CA GLY A 280 -3.90 12.10 9.05
C GLY A 280 -5.33 12.40 8.61
N SER A 281 -5.71 13.68 8.46
CA SER A 281 -7.03 14.05 7.92
C SER A 281 -7.16 13.70 6.44
N LEU A 282 -6.09 13.84 5.66
CA LEU A 282 -6.06 13.47 4.24
C LEU A 282 -6.15 11.95 4.06
N LEU A 283 -5.44 11.17 4.88
CA LEU A 283 -5.52 9.71 4.89
C LEU A 283 -6.97 9.26 5.11
N ILE A 284 -7.64 9.81 6.13
CA ILE A 284 -9.06 9.52 6.41
C ILE A 284 -9.94 9.84 5.19
N LEU A 285 -9.74 10.98 4.53
CA LEU A 285 -10.51 11.34 3.34
C LEU A 285 -10.33 10.35 2.20
N VAL A 286 -9.09 9.93 1.93
CA VAL A 286 -8.77 8.96 0.87
C VAL A 286 -9.36 7.60 1.21
N VAL A 287 -9.17 7.09 2.43
CA VAL A 287 -9.74 5.80 2.86
C VAL A 287 -11.27 5.81 2.78
N ILE A 288 -11.93 6.89 3.21
CA ILE A 288 -13.39 7.03 3.07
C ILE A 288 -13.81 7.01 1.59
N ARG A 289 -13.09 7.72 0.72
CA ARG A 289 -13.35 7.70 -0.74
C ARG A 289 -13.20 6.28 -1.29
N THR A 290 -12.15 5.55 -0.90
CA THR A 290 -11.91 4.16 -1.32
C THR A 290 -13.04 3.24 -0.87
N ILE A 291 -13.52 3.37 0.39
CA ILE A 291 -14.70 2.63 0.87
C ILE A 291 -15.93 2.96 0.02
N GLN A 292 -16.21 4.24 -0.24
CA GLN A 292 -17.36 4.67 -1.05
C GLN A 292 -17.31 4.14 -2.48
N TYR A 293 -16.15 4.21 -3.12
CA TYR A 293 -15.92 3.66 -4.44
C TYR A 293 -16.19 2.15 -4.44
N ASN A 294 -15.61 1.43 -3.48
CA ASN A 294 -15.75 -0.01 -3.39
C ASN A 294 -17.19 -0.46 -3.13
N MET A 295 -17.94 0.30 -2.32
CA MET A 295 -19.35 -0.01 -2.02
C MET A 295 -20.29 0.14 -3.22
N THR A 296 -19.91 0.99 -4.18
CA THR A 296 -20.76 1.38 -5.31
C THR A 296 -20.35 0.69 -6.61
N ARG A 297 -19.07 0.36 -6.78
CA ARG A 297 -18.51 -0.19 -8.02
C ARG A 297 -18.09 -1.65 -7.88
N THR A 298 -17.07 -1.94 -7.07
CA THR A 298 -16.33 -3.21 -7.11
C THR A 298 -16.90 -4.28 -6.17
N ARG A 299 -17.47 -3.89 -5.02
CA ARG A 299 -18.00 -4.80 -3.98
C ARG A 299 -16.97 -5.82 -3.49
N ASP A 300 -15.71 -5.42 -3.42
CA ASP A 300 -14.60 -6.24 -2.98
C ASP A 300 -14.55 -6.28 -1.44
N LYS A 301 -14.72 -7.48 -0.87
CA LYS A 301 -14.70 -7.70 0.57
C LYS A 301 -13.33 -7.38 1.19
N TYR A 302 -12.24 -7.77 0.54
CA TYR A 302 -10.89 -7.60 1.05
C TYR A 302 -10.52 -6.13 1.17
N LEU A 303 -10.81 -5.35 0.13
CA LEU A 303 -10.57 -3.91 0.11
C LEU A 303 -11.40 -3.18 1.18
N HIS A 304 -12.66 -3.59 1.39
CA HIS A 304 -13.52 -3.02 2.45
C HIS A 304 -12.95 -3.28 3.84
N THR A 305 -12.62 -4.53 4.15
CA THR A 305 -12.11 -4.94 5.47
C THR A 305 -10.82 -4.20 5.81
N ASN A 306 -9.86 -4.13 4.89
CA ASN A 306 -8.59 -3.48 5.15
C ASN A 306 -8.70 -1.95 5.29
N CYS A 307 -9.60 -1.29 4.54
CA CYS A 307 -9.87 0.14 4.71
C CYS A 307 -10.46 0.45 6.09
N LEU A 308 -11.43 -0.35 6.54
CA LEU A 308 -12.05 -0.17 7.84
C LEU A 308 -11.07 -0.47 8.98
N ALA A 309 -10.25 -1.52 8.85
CA ALA A 309 -9.20 -1.85 9.80
C ALA A 309 -8.19 -0.70 9.97
N ALA A 310 -7.72 -0.11 8.87
CA ALA A 310 -6.81 1.04 8.92
C ALA A 310 -7.47 2.27 9.59
N LEU A 311 -8.73 2.56 9.26
CA LEU A 311 -9.46 3.68 9.88
C LEU A 311 -9.72 3.43 11.38
N ALA A 312 -10.01 2.19 11.74
CA ALA A 312 -10.27 1.76 13.11
C ALA A 312 -9.02 1.83 13.98
N ASN A 313 -7.87 1.39 13.46
CA ASN A 313 -6.57 1.54 14.11
C ASN A 313 -6.24 2.98 14.50
N MET A 314 -6.56 3.94 13.62
CA MET A 314 -6.31 5.36 13.86
C MET A 314 -7.29 6.02 14.83
N SER A 315 -8.50 5.47 14.98
CA SER A 315 -9.64 6.14 15.60
C SER A 315 -9.39 6.67 17.02
N ALA A 316 -8.62 5.95 17.82
CA ALA A 316 -8.27 6.34 19.19
C ALA A 316 -7.31 7.54 19.23
N GLN A 317 -6.49 7.73 18.20
CA GLN A 317 -5.46 8.78 18.11
C GLN A 317 -5.86 9.95 17.18
N PHE A 318 -7.10 9.97 16.67
CA PHE A 318 -7.59 11.12 15.90
C PHE A 318 -7.32 12.43 16.65
N ARG A 319 -6.76 13.41 15.96
CA ARG A 319 -6.41 14.69 16.57
C ARG A 319 -6.62 15.83 15.59
N SER A 320 -7.27 16.90 16.04
CA SER A 320 -7.48 18.12 15.27
C SER A 320 -8.01 17.86 13.85
N LEU A 321 -8.97 16.93 13.73
CA LEU A 321 -9.52 16.55 12.42
C LEU A 321 -9.98 17.78 11.65
N HIS A 322 -9.57 17.87 10.38
CA HIS A 322 -10.05 18.90 9.48
C HIS A 322 -11.59 18.83 9.37
N GLN A 323 -12.26 19.98 9.33
CA GLN A 323 -13.74 20.05 9.33
C GLN A 323 -14.37 19.18 8.25
N TYR A 324 -13.78 19.19 7.05
CA TYR A 324 -14.24 18.36 5.93
C TYR A 324 -14.06 16.86 6.18
N ALA A 325 -12.96 16.43 6.81
CA ALA A 325 -12.73 15.02 7.14
C ALA A 325 -13.74 14.53 8.19
N ALA A 326 -13.95 15.32 9.24
CA ALA A 326 -14.98 15.05 10.25
C ALA A 326 -16.38 14.91 9.63
N GLN A 327 -16.75 15.81 8.71
CA GLN A 327 -18.01 15.74 7.98
C GLN A 327 -18.11 14.49 7.10
N ARG A 328 -17.02 14.09 6.43
CA ARG A 328 -16.98 12.91 5.55
C ARG A 328 -17.12 11.61 6.34
N ILE A 329 -16.59 11.52 7.56
CA ILE A 329 -16.84 10.37 8.47
C ILE A 329 -18.34 10.20 8.70
N ILE A 330 -19.03 11.27 9.12
CA ILE A 330 -20.48 11.22 9.38
C ILE A 330 -21.29 11.01 8.10
N SER A 331 -20.80 11.53 6.97
CA SER A 331 -21.45 11.35 5.65
C SER A 331 -21.35 9.92 5.14
N LEU A 332 -20.23 9.23 5.39
CA LEU A 332 -20.08 7.81 5.08
C LEU A 332 -21.07 6.99 5.88
N PHE A 333 -21.20 7.24 7.19
CA PHE A 333 -22.21 6.61 8.02
C PHE A 333 -23.63 6.87 7.46
N SER A 334 -23.95 8.10 7.06
CA SER A 334 -25.25 8.41 6.45
C SER A 334 -25.52 7.64 5.15
N LEU A 335 -24.50 7.47 4.30
CA LEU A 335 -24.60 6.68 3.08
C LEU A 335 -24.88 5.21 3.39
N LEU A 336 -24.18 4.64 4.37
CA LEU A 336 -24.37 3.27 4.83
C LEU A 336 -25.77 3.05 5.37
N SER A 337 -26.26 3.96 6.23
CA SER A 337 -27.61 3.92 6.79
C SER A 337 -28.69 3.94 5.71
N LYS A 338 -28.54 4.80 4.69
CA LYS A 338 -29.49 4.85 3.58
C LYS A 338 -29.47 3.57 2.74
N LYS A 339 -28.28 3.00 2.53
CA LYS A 339 -28.14 1.73 1.80
C LYS A 339 -28.79 0.59 2.58
N HIS A 340 -28.56 0.51 3.89
CA HIS A 340 -29.21 -0.46 4.79
C HIS A 340 -30.73 -0.40 4.69
N ASN A 341 -31.31 0.80 4.89
CA ASN A 341 -32.77 0.98 4.80
C ASN A 341 -33.32 0.58 3.43
N LYS A 342 -32.63 0.92 2.34
CA LYS A 342 -33.04 0.54 0.99
C LYS A 342 -33.04 -0.97 0.78
N VAL A 343 -32.00 -1.67 1.22
CA VAL A 343 -31.92 -3.14 1.07
C VAL A 343 -32.94 -3.82 1.98
N LEU A 344 -33.19 -3.28 3.18
CA LEU A 344 -34.20 -3.80 4.12
C LEU A 344 -35.62 -3.66 3.56
N GLU A 345 -35.93 -2.51 2.95
CA GLU A 345 -37.21 -2.30 2.25
C GLU A 345 -37.37 -3.28 1.09
N GLN A 346 -36.33 -3.50 0.29
CA GLN A 346 -36.34 -4.47 -0.81
C GLN A 346 -36.58 -5.90 -0.31
N ALA A 347 -35.87 -6.33 0.75
CA ALA A 347 -36.05 -7.64 1.37
C ALA A 347 -37.49 -7.82 1.88
N THR A 348 -38.04 -6.79 2.55
CA THR A 348 -39.41 -6.81 3.09
C THR A 348 -40.46 -6.86 1.97
N GLN A 349 -40.26 -6.14 0.87
CA GLN A 349 -41.16 -6.15 -0.30
C GLN A 349 -41.12 -7.50 -1.02
N SER A 350 -39.94 -8.10 -1.21
CA SER A 350 -39.81 -9.44 -1.81
C SER A 350 -40.49 -10.52 -0.98
N LEU A 351 -40.37 -10.48 0.35
CA LEU A 351 -41.07 -11.40 1.25
C LEU A 351 -42.60 -11.25 1.16
N ARG A 352 -43.11 -10.04 0.94
CA ARG A 352 -44.55 -9.79 0.74
C ARG A 352 -45.05 -10.20 -0.64
N GLY A 353 -44.22 -10.10 -1.68
CA GLY A 353 -44.57 -10.47 -3.07
C GLY A 353 -44.39 -11.96 -3.41
N SER A 354 -43.58 -12.69 -2.65
CA SER A 354 -43.30 -14.13 -2.83
C SER A 354 -44.51 -15.05 -2.55
N LEU A 355 -45.63 -14.54 -2.05
CA LEU A 355 -46.86 -15.31 -1.85
C LEU A 355 -47.57 -15.68 -3.17
N SER A 356 -47.09 -15.22 -4.34
CA SER A 356 -47.76 -15.40 -5.64
C SER A 356 -46.90 -15.97 -6.79
N SER A 357 -45.61 -16.26 -6.62
CA SER A 357 -44.79 -16.82 -7.72
C SER A 357 -43.53 -17.55 -7.22
N ASN A 358 -43.39 -18.83 -7.55
CA ASN A 358 -42.39 -19.77 -6.99
C ASN A 358 -41.07 -19.93 -7.78
N ASP A 359 -40.83 -19.19 -8.88
CA ASP A 359 -39.75 -19.56 -9.82
C ASP A 359 -38.63 -18.52 -10.01
N SER A 360 -38.16 -17.89 -8.93
CA SER A 360 -36.87 -17.17 -8.99
C SER A 360 -36.06 -17.40 -7.72
N PRO A 361 -34.73 -17.67 -7.82
CA PRO A 361 -33.88 -17.77 -6.65
C PRO A 361 -33.97 -16.44 -5.89
N LEU A 362 -34.40 -16.49 -4.62
CA LEU A 362 -34.42 -15.32 -3.77
C LEU A 362 -33.00 -14.72 -3.73
N PRO A 363 -32.81 -13.44 -4.09
CA PRO A 363 -31.54 -12.77 -3.88
C PRO A 363 -31.16 -12.85 -2.41
N ASP A 364 -29.87 -13.05 -2.11
CA ASP A 364 -29.38 -13.16 -0.73
C ASP A 364 -29.29 -11.79 -0.04
N TYR A 365 -30.45 -11.14 0.08
CA TYR A 365 -30.60 -9.86 0.77
C TYR A 365 -30.17 -9.95 2.23
N ALA A 366 -30.23 -11.14 2.85
CA ALA A 366 -29.81 -11.35 4.23
C ALA A 366 -28.29 -11.21 4.37
N GLN A 367 -27.50 -11.82 3.48
CA GLN A 367 -26.05 -11.62 3.46
C GLN A 367 -25.68 -10.16 3.16
N ASP A 368 -26.30 -9.54 2.16
CA ASP A 368 -26.05 -8.13 1.82
C ASP A 368 -26.36 -7.20 3.01
N LEU A 369 -27.45 -7.45 3.73
CA LEU A 369 -27.79 -6.71 4.95
C LEU A 369 -26.76 -6.93 6.05
N ASN A 370 -26.37 -8.18 6.33
CA ASN A 370 -25.39 -8.50 7.36
C ASN A 370 -24.05 -7.78 7.10
N VAL A 371 -23.55 -7.78 5.86
CA VAL A 371 -22.31 -7.06 5.50
C VAL A 371 -22.48 -5.56 5.74
N ILE A 372 -23.60 -4.96 5.33
CA ILE A 372 -23.84 -3.53 5.57
C ILE A 372 -23.92 -3.24 7.08
N GLU A 373 -24.56 -4.10 7.86
CA GLU A 373 -24.65 -3.96 9.32
C GLU A 373 -23.28 -4.05 10.00
N GLU A 374 -22.42 -4.98 9.58
CA GLU A 374 -21.03 -5.08 10.08
C GLU A 374 -20.26 -3.78 9.81
N VAL A 375 -20.40 -3.21 8.62
CA VAL A 375 -19.74 -1.95 8.25
C VAL A 375 -20.31 -0.76 9.04
N ILE A 376 -21.63 -0.70 9.23
CA ILE A 376 -22.29 0.31 10.07
C ILE A 376 -21.79 0.20 11.51
N ARG A 377 -21.72 -1.03 12.04
CA ARG A 377 -21.22 -1.31 13.39
C ARG A 377 -19.79 -0.81 13.55
N MET A 378 -18.90 -1.16 12.62
CA MET A 378 -17.51 -0.71 12.63
C MET A 378 -17.39 0.82 12.60
N MET A 379 -18.21 1.51 11.80
CA MET A 379 -18.23 2.97 11.77
C MET A 379 -18.69 3.58 13.10
N LEU A 380 -19.68 2.99 13.76
CA LEU A 380 -20.13 3.42 15.09
C LEU A 380 -19.08 3.14 16.17
N GLU A 381 -18.37 2.02 16.09
CA GLU A 381 -17.25 1.69 16.98
C GLU A 381 -16.07 2.68 16.78
N ILE A 382 -15.75 3.07 15.54
CA ILE A 382 -14.76 4.11 15.20
C ILE A 382 -15.13 5.46 15.83
N ILE A 383 -16.40 5.88 15.69
CA ILE A 383 -16.90 7.12 16.30
C ILE A 383 -16.76 7.02 17.82
N ASN A 384 -17.20 5.91 18.43
CA ASN A 384 -17.08 5.68 19.87
C ASN A 384 -15.65 5.69 20.39
N SER A 385 -14.72 5.10 19.64
CA SER A 385 -13.29 5.12 19.96
C SER A 385 -12.76 6.55 20.02
N CYS A 386 -13.11 7.40 19.05
CA CYS A 386 -12.74 8.81 19.09
C CYS A 386 -13.42 9.57 20.25
N LEU A 387 -14.72 9.35 20.48
CA LEU A 387 -15.45 9.99 21.58
C LEU A 387 -14.91 9.62 22.97
N THR A 388 -14.39 8.39 23.11
CA THR A 388 -13.86 7.89 24.39
C THR A 388 -12.42 8.36 24.63
N ASN A 389 -11.58 8.31 23.59
CA ASN A 389 -10.13 8.49 23.73
C ASN A 389 -9.67 9.92 23.40
N SER A 390 -10.27 10.56 22.39
CA SER A 390 -9.72 11.78 21.78
C SER A 390 -10.73 12.90 21.54
N LEU A 391 -11.93 12.85 22.14
CA LEU A 391 -13.01 13.83 21.95
C LEU A 391 -12.56 15.29 22.11
N HIS A 392 -11.81 15.57 23.18
CA HIS A 392 -11.27 16.90 23.48
C HIS A 392 -10.32 17.48 22.41
N HIS A 393 -9.75 16.63 21.57
CA HIS A 393 -8.93 17.03 20.43
C HIS A 393 -9.74 17.20 19.14
N ASN A 394 -11.01 16.80 19.09
CA ASN A 394 -11.79 16.70 17.85
C ASN A 394 -13.12 17.47 17.91
N PRO A 395 -13.11 18.80 18.13
CA PRO A 395 -14.34 19.59 18.20
C PRO A 395 -15.13 19.56 16.87
N ASN A 396 -14.45 19.46 15.73
CA ASN A 396 -15.09 19.36 14.42
C ASN A 396 -15.90 18.06 14.25
N LEU A 397 -15.47 16.96 14.87
CA LEU A 397 -16.23 15.70 14.84
C LEU A 397 -17.50 15.81 15.68
N VAL A 398 -17.39 16.37 16.89
CA VAL A 398 -18.55 16.64 17.75
C VAL A 398 -19.53 17.59 17.07
N TYR A 399 -19.04 18.63 16.40
CA TYR A 399 -19.86 19.54 15.60
C TYR A 399 -20.62 18.78 14.49
N ALA A 400 -19.92 17.95 13.71
CA ALA A 400 -20.53 17.16 12.64
C ALA A 400 -21.57 16.14 13.17
N LEU A 401 -21.30 15.54 14.34
CA LEU A 401 -22.21 14.64 15.05
C LEU A 401 -23.51 15.36 15.43
N LEU A 402 -23.41 16.54 16.05
CA LEU A 402 -24.56 17.34 16.48
C LEU A 402 -25.39 17.82 15.28
N TYR A 403 -24.72 18.25 14.21
CA TYR A 403 -25.39 18.69 12.98
C TYR A 403 -26.20 17.59 12.29
N LYS A 404 -25.85 16.32 12.52
CA LYS A 404 -26.54 15.14 11.95
C LYS A 404 -27.08 14.20 13.03
N ARG A 405 -27.43 14.72 14.21
CA ARG A 405 -27.87 13.90 15.36
C ARG A 405 -29.06 12.98 15.03
N ASP A 406 -29.99 13.44 14.19
CA ASP A 406 -31.19 12.70 13.81
C ASP A 406 -30.89 11.39 13.07
N LEU A 407 -29.70 11.29 12.44
CA LEU A 407 -29.25 10.09 11.74
C LEU A 407 -29.08 8.88 12.68
N PHE A 408 -28.80 9.14 13.96
CA PHE A 408 -28.49 8.12 14.95
C PHE A 408 -29.72 7.53 15.63
N GLU A 409 -30.88 8.17 15.53
CA GLU A 409 -32.08 7.79 16.29
C GLU A 409 -32.61 6.41 15.92
N GLN A 410 -32.56 6.06 14.63
CA GLN A 410 -33.02 4.77 14.13
C GLN A 410 -32.22 3.57 14.66
N PHE A 411 -31.00 3.80 15.19
CA PHE A 411 -30.13 2.76 15.68
C PHE A 411 -30.28 2.50 17.19
N ARG A 412 -31.00 3.37 17.91
CA ARG A 412 -31.22 3.25 19.37
C ARG A 412 -31.99 1.98 19.74
N THR A 413 -32.93 1.56 18.90
CA THR A 413 -33.80 0.40 19.13
C THR A 413 -33.40 -0.82 18.32
N HIS A 414 -32.37 -0.70 17.47
CA HIS A 414 -31.94 -1.78 16.60
C HIS A 414 -31.11 -2.81 17.39
N PRO A 415 -31.47 -4.11 17.39
CA PRO A 415 -30.80 -5.13 18.21
C PRO A 415 -29.28 -5.19 17.99
N SER A 416 -28.82 -5.01 16.75
CA SER A 416 -27.39 -5.05 16.37
C SER A 416 -26.57 -3.84 16.83
N PHE A 417 -27.19 -2.72 17.24
CA PHE A 417 -26.50 -1.44 17.47
C PHE A 417 -26.82 -0.77 18.81
N GLN A 418 -27.92 -1.14 19.48
CA GLN A 418 -28.34 -0.51 20.73
C GLN A 418 -27.24 -0.47 21.80
N ASP A 419 -26.34 -1.47 21.84
CA ASP A 419 -25.27 -1.59 22.83
C ASP A 419 -24.15 -0.56 22.63
N ILE A 420 -23.96 -0.06 21.41
CA ILE A 420 -22.92 0.93 21.06
C ILE A 420 -23.44 2.37 21.00
N MET A 421 -24.76 2.58 21.10
CA MET A 421 -25.36 3.92 21.00
C MET A 421 -25.20 4.77 22.27
N GLN A 422 -25.00 4.16 23.44
CA GLN A 422 -25.00 4.85 24.74
C GLN A 422 -24.07 6.07 24.81
N ASN A 423 -22.82 5.92 24.36
CA ASN A 423 -21.83 7.00 24.41
C ASN A 423 -22.16 8.13 23.43
N ILE A 424 -22.65 7.77 22.23
CA ILE A 424 -23.06 8.74 21.21
C ILE A 424 -24.24 9.57 21.72
N ASP A 425 -25.25 8.93 22.28
CA ASP A 425 -26.41 9.63 22.85
C ASP A 425 -26.01 10.53 24.03
N LEU A 426 -25.14 10.05 24.93
CA LEU A 426 -24.63 10.85 26.05
C LEU A 426 -23.94 12.12 25.55
N VAL A 427 -23.05 11.99 24.56
CA VAL A 427 -22.34 13.12 23.97
C VAL A 427 -23.32 14.09 23.29
N ILE A 428 -24.24 13.58 22.46
CA ILE A 428 -25.24 14.40 21.77
C ILE A 428 -26.09 15.17 22.78
N SER A 429 -26.63 14.51 23.80
CA SER A 429 -27.47 15.14 24.84
C SER A 429 -26.70 16.17 25.65
N PHE A 430 -25.47 15.85 26.08
CA PHE A 430 -24.64 16.77 26.87
C PHE A 430 -24.34 18.06 26.11
N PHE A 431 -23.89 17.96 24.85
CA PHE A 431 -23.57 19.15 24.07
C PHE A 431 -24.82 19.89 23.57
N SER A 432 -25.91 19.19 23.24
CA SER A 432 -27.17 19.84 22.86
C SER A 432 -27.69 20.74 24.00
N SER A 433 -27.71 20.24 25.24
CA SER A 433 -28.14 21.03 26.40
C SER A 433 -27.26 22.26 26.63
N ARG A 434 -25.93 22.15 26.43
CA ARG A 434 -25.02 23.30 26.55
C ARG A 434 -25.23 24.34 25.45
N LEU A 435 -25.55 23.91 24.23
CA LEU A 435 -25.86 24.83 23.14
C LEU A 435 -27.19 25.55 23.36
N GLU A 436 -28.21 24.85 23.84
CA GLU A 436 -29.50 25.44 24.22
C GLU A 436 -29.34 26.50 25.32
N GLN A 437 -28.49 26.25 26.32
CA GLN A 437 -28.16 27.22 27.38
C GLN A 437 -27.43 28.46 26.85
N ALA A 438 -26.72 28.36 25.72
CA ALA A 438 -25.96 29.46 25.15
C ALA A 438 -26.80 30.39 24.25
N GLY A 439 -28.04 30.00 23.89
CA GLY A 439 -28.97 30.80 23.09
C GLY A 439 -29.21 30.26 21.67
N ALA A 440 -30.19 30.83 20.96
CA ALA A 440 -30.72 30.30 19.69
C ALA A 440 -29.93 30.72 18.43
N GLU A 441 -29.13 31.78 18.47
CA GLU A 441 -28.37 32.31 17.32
C GLU A 441 -26.87 32.28 17.60
N LEU A 442 -26.27 31.10 17.47
CA LEU A 442 -24.83 30.89 17.67
C LEU A 442 -24.11 30.84 16.32
N SER A 443 -23.03 31.60 16.16
CA SER A 443 -22.12 31.44 15.03
C SER A 443 -21.38 30.10 15.11
N VAL A 444 -20.84 29.63 13.99
CA VAL A 444 -20.07 28.37 13.94
C VAL A 444 -18.86 28.42 14.88
N GLU A 445 -18.17 29.56 14.93
CA GLU A 445 -17.03 29.80 15.82
C GLU A 445 -17.46 29.65 17.28
N ARG A 446 -18.61 30.25 17.63
CA ARG A 446 -19.14 30.20 18.99
C ARG A 446 -19.56 28.79 19.38
N VAL A 447 -20.19 28.04 18.48
CA VAL A 447 -20.53 26.62 18.70
C VAL A 447 -19.26 25.81 18.96
N LEU A 448 -18.20 25.99 18.16
CA LEU A 448 -16.95 25.27 18.33
C LEU A 448 -16.24 25.63 19.65
N GLU A 449 -16.32 26.88 20.11
CA GLU A 449 -15.83 27.27 21.44
C GLU A 449 -16.58 26.55 22.56
N ILE A 450 -17.92 26.51 22.48
CA ILE A 450 -18.77 25.82 23.47
C ILE A 450 -18.42 24.33 23.50
N ILE A 451 -18.21 23.71 22.33
CA ILE A 451 -17.79 22.31 22.21
C ILE A 451 -16.41 22.11 22.87
N LYS A 452 -15.43 22.96 22.58
CA LYS A 452 -14.08 22.87 23.18
C LYS A 452 -14.13 22.95 24.71
N GLN A 453 -14.91 23.89 25.25
CA GLN A 453 -15.10 24.04 26.70
C GLN A 453 -15.85 22.83 27.30
N GLY A 454 -16.92 22.39 26.64
CA GLY A 454 -17.72 21.24 27.08
C GLY A 454 -16.93 19.94 27.05
N ALA A 455 -16.00 19.75 26.11
CA ALA A 455 -15.19 18.55 26.01
C ALA A 455 -14.27 18.33 27.22
N VAL A 456 -13.83 19.42 27.88
CA VAL A 456 -13.08 19.35 29.13
C VAL A 456 -13.99 19.03 30.32
N ALA A 457 -15.22 19.54 30.29
CA ALA A 457 -16.22 19.36 31.35
C ALA A 457 -17.02 18.05 31.26
N LEU A 458 -16.88 17.29 30.17
CA LEU A 458 -17.61 16.03 29.96
C LEU A 458 -17.16 14.99 31.00
N PRO A 459 -18.09 14.41 31.80
CA PRO A 459 -17.75 13.36 32.75
C PRO A 459 -17.39 12.06 32.02
N LYS A 460 -16.10 11.87 31.75
CA LYS A 460 -15.56 10.72 31.00
C LYS A 460 -15.81 9.38 31.68
N ASP A 461 -16.02 9.37 32.99
CA ASP A 461 -16.39 8.21 33.80
C ASP A 461 -17.75 7.61 33.39
N ARG A 462 -18.64 8.41 32.78
CA ARG A 462 -19.93 7.95 32.27
C ARG A 462 -19.87 7.35 30.88
N LEU A 463 -18.74 7.48 30.18
CA LEU A 463 -18.54 6.85 28.88
C LEU A 463 -18.21 5.38 29.07
N ARG A 464 -19.01 4.50 28.46
CA ARG A 464 -18.76 3.07 28.39
C ARG A 464 -17.44 2.84 27.66
N LYS A 465 -16.60 1.97 28.21
CA LYS A 465 -15.38 1.51 27.54
C LYS A 465 -15.72 0.35 26.61
N PHE A 466 -15.35 0.49 25.34
CA PHE A 466 -15.42 -0.58 24.35
C PHE A 466 -14.04 -1.23 24.17
N PRO A 467 -13.97 -2.44 23.61
CA PRO A 467 -12.70 -3.05 23.22
C PRO A 467 -11.89 -2.11 22.33
N GLU A 468 -10.57 -2.16 22.47
CA GLU A 468 -9.69 -1.36 21.64
C GLU A 468 -9.71 -1.87 20.20
N LEU A 469 -9.91 -0.96 19.25
CA LEU A 469 -9.89 -1.28 17.83
C LEU A 469 -8.45 -1.38 17.34
N LYS A 470 -7.88 -2.59 17.44
CA LYS A 470 -6.53 -2.91 16.99
C LYS A 470 -6.57 -4.09 16.03
N PHE A 471 -6.32 -3.80 14.77
CA PHE A 471 -6.24 -4.73 13.67
C PHE A 471 -4.80 -4.83 13.21
N LYS A 472 -4.34 -6.05 13.00
CA LYS A 472 -3.02 -6.32 12.43
C LYS A 472 -3.18 -6.94 11.06
N TYR A 473 -2.28 -6.59 10.16
CA TYR A 473 -2.16 -7.34 8.93
C TYR A 473 -1.71 -8.77 9.23
N VAL A 474 -2.40 -9.73 8.64
CA VAL A 474 -2.05 -11.14 8.66
C VAL A 474 -1.97 -11.60 7.21
N GLU A 475 -0.82 -12.11 6.82
CA GLU A 475 -0.60 -12.71 5.51
C GLU A 475 -1.41 -14.02 5.42
N GLU A 476 -2.02 -14.29 4.26
CA GLU A 476 -2.81 -15.50 4.00
C GLU A 476 -1.95 -16.78 4.11
N GLU A 477 -2.58 -17.96 4.25
CA GLU A 477 -1.83 -19.23 4.44
C GLU A 477 -0.95 -19.60 3.24
N GLN A 478 -1.36 -19.24 2.02
CA GLN A 478 -0.65 -19.54 0.76
C GLN A 478 -0.34 -18.24 -0.01
N PRO A 479 0.54 -17.38 0.52
CA PRO A 479 0.81 -16.06 -0.07
C PRO A 479 1.47 -16.17 -1.44
N GLU A 480 2.14 -17.28 -1.75
CA GLU A 480 2.76 -17.52 -3.04
C GLU A 480 1.75 -17.53 -4.21
N GLU A 481 0.49 -17.91 -3.97
CA GLU A 481 -0.58 -17.89 -4.98
C GLU A 481 -0.88 -16.49 -5.49
N PHE A 482 -0.66 -15.48 -4.63
CA PHE A 482 -0.79 -14.08 -5.00
C PHE A 482 0.54 -13.50 -5.48
N PHE A 483 1.61 -13.64 -4.69
CA PHE A 483 2.86 -12.90 -4.94
C PHE A 483 3.63 -13.41 -6.15
N ILE A 484 3.64 -14.72 -6.45
CA ILE A 484 4.38 -15.23 -7.60
C ILE A 484 3.78 -14.72 -8.92
N PRO A 485 2.46 -14.88 -9.19
CA PRO A 485 1.86 -14.30 -10.38
C PRO A 485 2.00 -12.78 -10.44
N TYR A 486 1.85 -12.07 -9.32
CA TYR A 486 1.99 -10.61 -9.28
C TYR A 486 3.41 -10.15 -9.61
N VAL A 487 4.45 -10.71 -8.99
CA VAL A 487 5.83 -10.35 -9.28
C VAL A 487 6.17 -10.61 -10.75
N TRP A 488 5.72 -11.72 -11.30
CA TRP A 488 5.96 -12.04 -12.70
C TRP A 488 5.17 -11.15 -13.67
N SER A 489 3.99 -10.65 -13.29
CA SER A 489 3.29 -9.64 -14.08
C SER A 489 4.04 -8.29 -14.07
N LEU A 490 4.69 -7.94 -12.95
CA LEU A 490 5.59 -6.77 -12.91
C LEU A 490 6.82 -6.95 -13.80
N VAL A 491 7.41 -8.15 -13.82
CA VAL A 491 8.53 -8.47 -14.74
C VAL A 491 8.06 -8.35 -16.19
N TYR A 492 6.90 -8.93 -16.52
CA TYR A 492 6.36 -8.88 -17.88
C TYR A 492 6.11 -7.44 -18.36
N ASN A 493 5.55 -6.59 -17.49
CA ASN A 493 5.17 -5.22 -17.85
C ASN A 493 6.31 -4.20 -17.81
N SER A 494 7.35 -4.43 -16.99
CA SER A 494 8.35 -3.40 -16.67
C SER A 494 9.80 -3.83 -16.89
N ALA A 495 10.08 -5.09 -17.21
CA ALA A 495 11.45 -5.49 -17.55
C ALA A 495 11.88 -4.87 -18.87
N VAL A 496 12.97 -4.11 -18.84
CA VAL A 496 13.54 -3.45 -20.02
C VAL A 496 14.23 -4.48 -20.91
N ALA A 497 14.01 -4.37 -22.23
CA ALA A 497 14.66 -5.20 -23.26
C ALA A 497 14.35 -6.71 -23.19
N LEU A 498 13.24 -7.09 -22.53
CA LEU A 498 12.71 -8.45 -22.59
C LEU A 498 11.39 -8.45 -23.36
N TYR A 499 11.24 -9.43 -24.25
CA TYR A 499 9.99 -9.69 -24.96
C TYR A 499 9.51 -11.09 -24.58
N TRP A 500 8.27 -11.16 -24.13
CA TRP A 500 7.57 -12.40 -23.84
C TRP A 500 6.38 -12.52 -24.78
N ASN A 501 6.22 -13.67 -25.43
CA ASN A 501 5.04 -13.91 -26.26
C ASN A 501 3.80 -14.04 -25.36
N PRO A 502 2.78 -13.16 -25.50
CA PRO A 502 1.59 -13.21 -24.64
C PRO A 502 0.82 -14.54 -24.73
N HIS A 503 0.89 -15.24 -25.86
CA HIS A 503 0.17 -16.50 -26.10
C HIS A 503 0.77 -17.68 -25.32
N ASP A 504 2.02 -17.59 -24.91
CA ASP A 504 2.73 -18.66 -24.21
C ASP A 504 2.65 -18.52 -22.69
N ILE A 505 2.17 -17.37 -22.19
CA ILE A 505 2.07 -17.08 -20.75
C ILE A 505 0.84 -17.79 -20.18
N GLN A 506 1.08 -18.60 -19.14
CA GLN A 506 0.04 -19.41 -18.48
C GLN A 506 -0.17 -19.03 -17.00
N LEU A 507 0.78 -18.31 -16.40
CA LEU A 507 0.81 -18.04 -14.97
C LEU A 507 -0.30 -17.09 -14.49
N PHE A 508 -0.65 -16.10 -15.29
CA PHE A 508 -1.68 -15.11 -14.97
C PHE A 508 -2.45 -14.71 -16.24
N THR A 509 -3.67 -14.24 -16.04
CA THR A 509 -4.49 -13.66 -17.11
C THR A 509 -4.07 -12.23 -17.40
N MET A 510 -4.01 -11.87 -18.68
CA MET A 510 -3.64 -10.51 -19.12
C MET A 510 -4.67 -9.44 -18.73
N ASP A 511 -5.89 -9.86 -18.39
CA ASP A 511 -7.00 -8.99 -17.98
C ASP A 511 -6.97 -8.60 -16.49
N SER A 512 -5.96 -9.03 -15.74
CA SER A 512 -5.74 -8.69 -14.32
C SER A 512 -4.82 -7.47 -14.12
N GLY A 513 -4.67 -6.66 -15.17
CA GLY A 513 -3.82 -5.47 -15.24
C GLY A 513 -4.47 -4.22 -14.68
#